data_AF-R1F7Y0-F1
#
_entry.id   AF-R1F7Y0-F1
#
_cell.length_a   1.000
_cell.length_b   1.000
_cell.length_c   1.000
_cell.angle_alpha   90.00
_cell.angle_beta   90.00
_cell.angle_gamma   90.00
#
_symmetry.space_group_name_H-M   'P 1'
#
loop_
_entity.id
_entity.type
_entity.pdbx_description
1 polymer ?
#
loop_
_entity_poly.entity_id
_entity_poly.type
_entity_poly.pdbx_seq_one_letter_code
_entity_poly.pdbx_strand_id
1 'polypeptide(L)'
;MLHFPGAQVSLRGKDNASLVVVGAHHFGGDPNDPIFRSVRSITWQGVILLEASPPVSRELRKLWKGGSTASFATPADDVHIVNAGVCTKDAKGALPFYSFVGNNSFAEEADGLLKRQVGGHDGLPYWRTQIGSFDGSFVMKWSEHMLRKYTSLGPDGVLPPLMNRYVKVENVRCHSLERVLRHPGLRGGRPALLVIDTESLDCRIVASHDWCEPDRSPEILIFEHIHCSTSDFDAAKDRLSLKTCEHARDQYVLRARERENVLFVRQPLAAGTGAGSSKVR
;
A
#
# COMPACT_ATOMS: atom_id res chain seq x y z
N MET A 1 -1.53 -10.50 16.08
CA MET A 1 -0.69 -11.41 15.27
C MET A 1 -1.09 -11.20 13.83
N LEU A 2 -0.15 -11.09 12.89
CA LEU A 2 -0.46 -11.09 11.47
C LEU A 2 -0.67 -12.53 11.02
N HIS A 3 -1.84 -12.80 10.44
CA HIS A 3 -2.21 -14.11 9.93
C HIS A 3 -2.15 -14.08 8.40
N PHE A 4 -1.15 -14.75 7.85
CA PHE A 4 -1.04 -15.04 6.42
C PHE A 4 -1.13 -16.57 6.24
N PRO A 5 -1.78 -17.13 5.22
CA PRO A 5 -1.68 -18.53 4.87
C PRO A 5 -0.20 -18.95 4.80
N GLY A 6 0.18 -19.93 5.63
CA GLY A 6 1.54 -20.44 5.71
C GLY A 6 2.52 -19.63 6.59
N ALA A 7 2.12 -18.48 7.15
CA ALA A 7 2.96 -17.73 8.08
C ALA A 7 2.17 -17.01 9.18
N GLN A 8 2.70 -17.07 10.40
CA GLN A 8 2.24 -16.25 11.50
C GLN A 8 3.38 -15.36 11.95
N VAL A 9 3.16 -14.05 11.94
CA VAL A 9 4.14 -13.08 12.44
C VAL A 9 3.56 -12.39 13.65
N SER A 10 4.24 -12.56 14.79
CA SER A 10 3.83 -11.93 16.03
C SER A 10 4.09 -10.42 15.96
N LEU A 11 3.07 -9.64 16.29
CA LEU A 11 3.20 -8.21 16.59
C LEU A 11 3.28 -7.95 18.11
N ARG A 12 3.40 -9.01 18.92
CA ARG A 12 3.52 -8.89 20.38
C ARG A 12 4.82 -8.16 20.75
N GLY A 13 4.75 -7.22 21.70
CA GLY A 13 5.91 -6.42 22.09
C GLY A 13 6.28 -5.33 21.09
N LYS A 14 5.38 -5.02 20.15
CA LYS A 14 5.45 -3.82 19.29
C LYS A 14 4.66 -2.64 19.85
N ASP A 15 4.21 -2.76 21.10
CA ASP A 15 3.73 -1.63 21.88
C ASP A 15 4.85 -0.59 21.91
N ASN A 16 4.55 0.64 21.49
CA ASN A 16 5.53 1.72 21.31
C ASN A 16 6.44 1.64 20.07
N ALA A 17 6.12 0.83 19.07
CA ALA A 17 6.75 0.92 17.75
C ALA A 17 5.93 1.81 16.80
N SER A 18 6.46 2.09 15.60
CA SER A 18 5.73 2.84 14.57
C SER A 18 5.17 1.95 13.45
N LEU A 19 4.06 2.40 12.85
CA LEU A 19 3.38 1.80 11.69
C LEU A 19 3.39 2.78 10.51
N VAL A 20 3.66 2.28 9.32
CA VAL A 20 3.49 3.03 8.06
C VAL A 20 2.59 2.25 7.11
N VAL A 21 1.60 2.93 6.56
CA VAL A 21 0.72 2.40 5.51
C VAL A 21 0.77 3.36 4.33
N VAL A 22 1.27 2.87 3.20
CA VAL A 22 1.30 3.57 1.91
C VAL A 22 0.15 3.05 1.06
N GLY A 23 -0.69 3.94 0.53
CA GLY A 23 -1.96 3.55 -0.07
C GLY A 23 -2.98 3.23 1.01
N ALA A 24 -3.13 4.17 1.95
CA ALA A 24 -3.90 3.94 3.15
C ALA A 24 -5.41 3.88 2.89
N HIS A 25 -5.93 4.36 1.75
CA HIS A 25 -7.34 4.32 1.41
C HIS A 25 -8.27 4.70 2.59
N HIS A 26 -9.12 3.76 3.03
CA HIS A 26 -9.99 3.89 4.20
C HIS A 26 -9.48 3.11 5.42
N PHE A 27 -8.16 3.00 5.59
CA PHE A 27 -7.52 2.33 6.71
C PHE A 27 -8.13 2.81 8.04
N GLY A 28 -8.63 1.86 8.83
CA GLY A 28 -9.36 2.15 10.06
C GLY A 28 -10.89 2.08 9.93
N GLY A 29 -11.42 2.13 8.71
CA GLY A 29 -12.85 2.17 8.41
C GLY A 29 -13.34 1.01 7.53
N ASP A 30 -12.43 0.29 6.87
CA ASP A 30 -12.77 -0.90 6.08
C ASP A 30 -12.59 -2.19 6.90
N PRO A 31 -13.67 -2.94 7.20
CA PRO A 31 -13.57 -4.20 7.93
C PRO A 31 -12.90 -5.34 7.14
N ASN A 32 -12.68 -5.15 5.83
CA ASN A 32 -12.04 -6.10 4.92
C ASN A 32 -10.54 -5.82 4.73
N ASP A 33 -10.01 -4.72 5.27
CA ASP A 33 -8.57 -4.49 5.29
C ASP A 33 -7.88 -5.68 5.99
N PRO A 34 -7.02 -6.43 5.28
CA PRO A 34 -6.47 -7.69 5.77
C PRO A 34 -5.55 -7.49 6.99
N ILE A 35 -4.99 -6.30 7.17
CA ILE A 35 -4.09 -6.01 8.30
C ILE A 35 -4.81 -5.27 9.43
N PHE A 36 -5.90 -4.55 9.16
CA PHE A 36 -6.58 -3.69 10.16
C PHE A 36 -6.87 -4.42 11.48
N ARG A 37 -7.46 -5.62 11.42
CA ARG A 37 -7.79 -6.40 12.63
C ARG A 37 -6.56 -6.73 13.48
N SER A 38 -5.42 -6.92 12.84
CA SER A 38 -4.16 -7.32 13.47
C SER A 38 -3.43 -6.15 14.13
N VAL A 39 -3.63 -4.94 13.61
CA VAL A 39 -2.88 -3.73 14.03
C VAL A 39 -3.70 -2.80 14.92
N ARG A 40 -5.04 -2.87 14.88
CA ARG A 40 -5.92 -1.95 15.63
C ARG A 40 -5.80 -2.05 17.15
N SER A 41 -5.41 -3.20 17.70
CA SER A 41 -5.30 -3.39 19.15
C SER A 41 -3.94 -3.00 19.71
N ILE A 42 -3.00 -2.55 18.87
CA ILE A 42 -1.64 -2.21 19.27
C ILE A 42 -1.57 -0.70 19.48
N THR A 43 -0.94 -0.28 20.57
CA THR A 43 -0.67 1.13 20.82
C THR A 43 0.66 1.51 20.16
N TRP A 44 0.58 1.94 18.92
CA TRP A 44 1.71 2.48 18.15
C TRP A 44 2.16 3.84 18.69
N GLN A 45 3.47 4.10 18.70
CA GLN A 45 4.07 5.38 19.05
C GLN A 45 3.95 6.45 17.94
N GLY A 46 3.65 5.99 16.73
CA GLY A 46 3.43 6.82 15.56
C GLY A 46 2.84 6.00 14.43
N VAL A 47 1.83 6.52 13.76
CA VAL A 47 1.22 5.92 12.58
C VAL A 47 1.29 6.93 11.45
N ILE A 48 1.87 6.55 10.31
CA ILE A 48 1.83 7.36 9.09
C ILE A 48 0.92 6.67 8.09
N LEU A 49 -0.15 7.37 7.70
CA LEU A 49 -1.08 6.92 6.67
C LEU A 49 -0.90 7.82 5.44
N LEU A 50 -0.37 7.26 4.36
CA LEU A 50 -0.17 7.99 3.10
C LEU A 50 -1.24 7.62 2.11
N GLU A 51 -1.96 8.62 1.61
CA GLU A 51 -2.99 8.45 0.59
C GLU A 51 -2.78 9.48 -0.52
N ALA A 52 -2.58 9.01 -1.74
CA ALA A 52 -2.28 9.86 -2.89
C ALA A 52 -3.54 10.60 -3.38
N SER A 53 -4.70 9.94 -3.41
CA SER A 53 -5.98 10.50 -3.81
C SER A 53 -6.41 11.60 -2.83
N PRO A 54 -6.46 12.88 -3.24
CA PRO A 54 -6.86 13.96 -2.34
C PRO A 54 -8.27 13.79 -1.75
N PRO A 55 -9.28 13.32 -2.51
CA PRO A 55 -10.60 13.01 -1.96
C PRO A 55 -10.58 11.93 -0.89
N VAL A 56 -9.92 10.79 -1.14
CA VAL A 56 -9.83 9.69 -0.17
C VAL A 56 -9.05 10.13 1.06
N SER A 57 -7.96 10.89 0.89
CA SER A 57 -7.20 11.45 2.02
C SER A 57 -8.04 12.39 2.88
N ARG A 58 -8.96 13.16 2.30
CA ARG A 58 -9.91 13.99 3.06
C ARG A 58 -10.91 13.14 3.84
N GLU A 59 -11.43 12.08 3.25
CA GLU A 59 -12.34 11.14 3.91
C GLU A 59 -11.65 10.41 5.06
N LEU A 60 -10.42 9.94 4.84
CA LEU A 60 -9.57 9.36 5.88
C LEU A 60 -9.35 10.34 7.04
N ARG A 61 -9.06 11.62 6.78
CA ARG A 61 -8.96 12.63 7.85
C ARG A 61 -10.26 12.81 8.62
N LYS A 62 -11.41 12.78 7.95
CA LYS A 62 -12.71 12.87 8.63
C LYS A 62 -12.96 11.65 9.50
N LEU A 63 -12.65 10.45 9.02
CA LEU A 63 -12.77 9.19 9.77
C LEU A 63 -11.99 9.27 11.09
N TRP A 64 -10.73 9.69 11.02
CA TRP A 64 -9.84 9.77 12.19
C TRP A 64 -10.13 10.95 13.12
N LYS A 65 -10.63 12.08 12.60
CA LYS A 65 -11.06 13.23 13.43
C LYS A 65 -12.43 13.02 14.08
N GLY A 66 -13.32 12.27 13.43
CA GLY A 66 -14.70 12.09 13.85
C GLY A 66 -14.92 11.04 14.95
N GLY A 67 -13.86 10.39 15.44
CA GLY A 67 -13.94 9.38 16.50
C GLY A 67 -14.47 8.01 16.06
N SER A 68 -14.77 7.81 14.77
CA SER A 68 -15.18 6.51 14.22
C SER A 68 -14.09 5.44 14.29
N THR A 69 -12.86 5.82 14.63
CA THR A 69 -11.74 4.90 14.86
C THR A 69 -11.63 4.45 16.32
N ALA A 70 -12.69 4.56 17.14
CA ALA A 70 -12.70 4.17 18.55
C ALA A 70 -12.23 2.72 18.84
N SER A 71 -12.15 1.86 17.81
CA SER A 71 -11.59 0.51 17.91
C SER A 71 -10.08 0.41 17.68
N PHE A 72 -9.42 1.53 17.39
CA PHE A 72 -7.97 1.64 17.21
C PHE A 72 -7.33 2.16 18.51
N ALA A 73 -6.38 1.41 19.05
CA ALA A 73 -5.78 1.69 20.35
C ALA A 73 -4.83 2.90 20.35
N THR A 74 -4.23 3.24 19.20
CA THR A 74 -3.36 4.42 19.09
C THR A 74 -4.17 5.71 19.17
N PRO A 75 -3.75 6.68 20.00
CA PRO A 75 -4.34 8.00 20.05
C PRO A 75 -4.33 8.70 18.68
N ALA A 76 -5.39 9.44 18.37
CA ALA A 76 -5.51 10.14 17.08
C ALA A 76 -4.37 11.15 16.82
N ASP A 77 -3.80 11.74 17.88
CA ASP A 77 -2.68 12.70 17.79
C ASP A 77 -1.37 12.04 17.34
N ASP A 78 -1.24 10.73 17.49
CA ASP A 78 -0.09 9.96 17.01
C ASP A 78 -0.33 9.40 15.59
N VAL A 79 -1.48 9.72 14.97
CA VAL A 79 -1.82 9.32 13.60
C VAL A 79 -1.68 10.49 12.63
N HIS A 80 -0.67 10.40 11.78
CA HIS A 80 -0.35 11.40 10.78
C HIS A 80 -0.82 10.96 9.40
N ILE A 81 -1.88 11.62 8.91
CA ILE A 81 -2.35 11.41 7.54
C ILE A 81 -1.62 12.38 6.61
N VAL A 82 -1.01 11.85 5.55
CA VAL A 82 -0.26 12.61 4.53
C VAL A 82 -0.94 12.42 3.18
N ASN A 83 -1.31 13.53 2.53
CA ASN A 83 -1.82 13.47 1.15
C ASN A 83 -0.64 13.58 0.17
N ALA A 84 -0.01 12.46 -0.12
CA ALA A 84 1.10 12.34 -1.05
C ALA A 84 1.18 10.89 -1.55
N GLY A 85 1.68 10.73 -2.76
CA GLY A 85 2.06 9.43 -3.28
C GLY A 85 3.49 9.04 -2.88
N VAL A 86 3.79 7.75 -2.95
CA VAL A 86 5.17 7.26 -2.92
C VAL A 86 5.58 6.89 -4.33
N CYS A 87 6.69 7.44 -4.77
CA CYS A 87 7.18 7.31 -6.13
C CYS A 87 8.64 6.87 -6.11
N THR A 88 9.16 6.42 -7.24
CA THR A 88 10.58 6.06 -7.36
C THR A 88 11.46 7.28 -7.07
N LYS A 89 12.72 7.06 -6.65
CA LYS A 89 13.63 8.14 -6.23
C LYS A 89 13.82 9.26 -7.28
N ASP A 90 13.63 8.92 -8.55
CA ASP A 90 13.88 9.82 -9.68
C ASP A 90 12.65 10.72 -9.98
N ALA A 91 11.48 10.39 -9.42
CA ALA A 91 10.29 11.21 -9.52
C ALA A 91 10.45 12.51 -8.72
N LYS A 92 10.33 13.65 -9.40
CA LYS A 92 10.42 14.98 -8.79
C LYS A 92 9.12 15.75 -8.95
N GLY A 93 8.72 16.43 -7.89
CA GLY A 93 7.57 17.34 -7.90
C GLY A 93 6.22 16.64 -7.75
N ALA A 94 5.20 17.24 -8.33
CA ALA A 94 3.87 16.66 -8.40
C ALA A 94 3.72 15.88 -9.72
N LEU A 95 3.24 14.65 -9.64
CA LEU A 95 2.99 13.78 -10.78
C LEU A 95 1.48 13.60 -10.99
N PRO A 96 1.05 13.32 -12.24
CA PRO A 96 -0.35 13.02 -12.52
C PRO A 96 -0.76 11.73 -11.81
N PHE A 97 -1.75 11.83 -10.94
CA PHE A 97 -2.42 10.72 -10.27
C PHE A 97 -3.81 10.55 -10.88
N TYR A 98 -4.10 9.34 -11.34
CA TYR A 98 -5.34 8.97 -11.98
C TYR A 98 -6.23 8.32 -10.93
N SER A 99 -7.49 8.72 -10.83
CA SER A 99 -8.44 8.14 -9.88
C SER A 99 -9.74 7.84 -10.59
N PHE A 100 -10.29 6.65 -10.37
CA PHE A 100 -11.64 6.35 -10.80
C PHE A 100 -12.60 7.11 -9.89
N VAL A 101 -13.48 7.86 -10.52
CA VAL A 101 -14.61 8.50 -9.90
C VAL A 101 -14.27 9.65 -8.93
N GLY A 102 -13.03 9.86 -8.50
CA GLY A 102 -12.56 11.07 -7.83
C GLY A 102 -13.24 11.36 -6.47
N ASN A 103 -14.54 11.62 -6.39
CA ASN A 103 -15.31 11.84 -5.18
C ASN A 103 -16.75 11.33 -5.32
N ASN A 104 -17.54 11.33 -4.23
CA ASN A 104 -18.91 10.82 -4.24
C ASN A 104 -19.86 11.57 -5.20
N SER A 105 -19.71 12.89 -5.39
CA SER A 105 -20.55 13.63 -6.34
C SER A 105 -20.34 13.18 -7.79
N PHE A 106 -19.10 12.94 -8.16
CA PHE A 106 -18.75 12.46 -9.49
C PHE A 106 -19.10 10.97 -9.64
N ALA A 107 -19.14 10.24 -8.52
CA ALA A 107 -19.64 8.89 -8.43
C ALA A 107 -21.13 8.79 -8.75
N GLU A 108 -21.93 9.69 -8.21
CA GLU A 108 -23.36 9.80 -8.48
C GLU A 108 -23.61 10.21 -9.92
N GLU A 109 -22.80 11.12 -10.48
CA GLU A 109 -22.86 11.48 -11.89
C GLU A 109 -22.57 10.28 -12.79
N ALA A 110 -21.50 9.53 -12.48
CA ALA A 110 -21.14 8.32 -13.21
C ALA A 110 -22.21 7.25 -13.12
N ASP A 111 -22.73 7.00 -11.92
CA ASP A 111 -23.82 6.07 -11.67
C ASP A 111 -25.07 6.44 -12.47
N GLY A 112 -25.45 7.72 -12.49
CA GLY A 112 -26.59 8.24 -13.25
C GLY A 112 -26.40 8.18 -14.77
N LEU A 113 -25.19 8.45 -15.27
CA LEU A 113 -24.86 8.26 -16.68
C LEU A 113 -24.95 6.79 -17.10
N LEU A 114 -24.42 5.88 -16.28
CA LEU A 114 -24.51 4.44 -16.52
C LEU A 114 -25.97 3.98 -16.50
N LYS A 115 -26.78 4.37 -15.51
CA LYS A 115 -28.22 4.03 -15.45
C LYS A 115 -28.96 4.40 -16.75
N ARG A 116 -28.70 5.60 -17.28
CA ARG A 116 -29.33 6.08 -18.53
C ARG A 116 -28.91 5.30 -19.76
N GLN A 117 -27.69 4.77 -19.81
CA GLN A 117 -27.13 4.16 -21.01
C GLN A 117 -27.29 2.64 -21.06
N VAL A 118 -27.24 1.96 -19.92
CA VAL A 118 -27.25 0.48 -19.87
C VAL A 118 -28.55 -0.13 -19.35
N GLY A 119 -29.54 0.69 -18.97
CA GLY A 119 -30.91 0.21 -18.71
C GLY A 119 -31.10 -0.64 -17.45
N GLY A 120 -30.19 -0.55 -16.48
CA GLY A 120 -30.25 -1.25 -15.20
C GLY A 120 -28.86 -1.70 -14.75
N HIS A 121 -28.43 -1.25 -13.57
CA HIS A 121 -27.18 -1.69 -12.94
C HIS A 121 -27.31 -1.64 -11.42
N ASP A 122 -26.60 -2.52 -10.71
CA ASP A 122 -26.68 -2.68 -9.24
C ASP A 122 -26.03 -1.52 -8.46
N GLY A 123 -25.62 -0.46 -9.16
CA GLY A 123 -24.79 0.60 -8.63
C GLY A 123 -23.31 0.23 -8.71
N LEU A 124 -22.46 1.24 -8.83
CA LEU A 124 -21.02 1.02 -8.68
C LEU A 124 -20.70 0.71 -7.21
N PRO A 125 -19.76 -0.21 -6.91
CA PRO A 125 -19.48 -0.61 -5.54
C PRO A 125 -18.90 0.55 -4.71
N TYR A 126 -19.07 0.49 -3.39
CA TYR A 126 -18.65 1.57 -2.48
C TYR A 126 -17.15 1.86 -2.55
N TRP A 127 -16.31 0.85 -2.78
CA TRP A 127 -14.85 0.97 -2.86
C TRP A 127 -14.34 1.58 -4.17
N ARG A 128 -15.23 1.90 -5.14
CA ARG A 128 -14.83 2.47 -6.43
C ARG A 128 -13.96 3.73 -6.35
N THR A 129 -14.16 4.55 -5.31
CA THR A 129 -13.40 5.79 -5.08
C THR A 129 -11.97 5.51 -4.61
N GLN A 130 -11.67 4.27 -4.22
CA GLN A 130 -10.35 3.81 -3.79
C GLN A 130 -9.44 3.49 -4.98
N ILE A 131 -10.00 3.22 -6.16
CA ILE A 131 -9.20 2.92 -7.35
C ILE A 131 -8.45 4.18 -7.79
N GLY A 132 -7.14 4.19 -7.62
CA GLY A 132 -6.29 5.26 -8.15
C GLY A 132 -4.83 4.86 -8.18
N SER A 133 -4.10 5.41 -9.14
CA SER A 133 -2.67 5.11 -9.33
C SER A 133 -1.96 6.21 -10.10
N PHE A 134 -0.63 6.22 -10.03
CA PHE A 134 0.20 6.99 -10.97
C PHE A 134 0.33 6.28 -12.34
N ASP A 135 -0.09 5.02 -12.44
CA ASP A 135 -0.24 4.34 -13.73
C ASP A 135 -1.67 4.55 -14.26
N GLY A 136 -1.82 5.53 -15.15
CA GLY A 136 -3.11 5.81 -15.78
C GLY A 136 -3.64 4.64 -16.62
N SER A 137 -2.75 3.81 -17.19
CA SER A 137 -3.16 2.64 -17.98
C SER A 137 -3.79 1.58 -17.09
N PHE A 138 -3.25 1.38 -15.88
CA PHE A 138 -3.82 0.53 -14.86
C PHE A 138 -5.23 0.99 -14.47
N VAL A 139 -5.39 2.28 -14.12
CA VAL A 139 -6.68 2.83 -13.69
C VAL A 139 -7.72 2.68 -14.80
N MET A 140 -7.35 2.95 -16.06
CA MET A 140 -8.26 2.79 -17.20
C MET A 140 -8.70 1.33 -17.38
N LYS A 141 -7.76 0.39 -17.38
CA LYS A 141 -8.05 -1.05 -17.53
C LYS A 141 -8.92 -1.57 -16.39
N TRP A 142 -8.63 -1.18 -15.15
CA TRP A 142 -9.40 -1.61 -13.99
C TRP A 142 -10.81 -1.01 -14.01
N SER A 143 -10.91 0.27 -14.36
CA SER A 143 -12.20 0.94 -14.52
C SER A 143 -13.05 0.29 -15.61
N GLU A 144 -12.48 -0.09 -16.75
CA GLU A 144 -13.18 -0.84 -17.79
C GLU A 144 -13.67 -2.20 -17.27
N HIS A 145 -12.81 -2.97 -16.61
CA HIS A 145 -13.19 -4.25 -16.00
C HIS A 145 -14.37 -4.08 -15.04
N MET A 146 -14.30 -3.05 -14.19
CA MET A 146 -15.34 -2.70 -13.23
C MET A 146 -16.64 -2.32 -13.90
N LEU A 147 -16.60 -1.44 -14.89
CA LEU A 147 -17.80 -1.06 -15.63
C LEU A 147 -18.44 -2.29 -16.27
N ARG A 148 -17.68 -3.17 -16.92
CA ARG A 148 -18.23 -4.40 -17.52
C ARG A 148 -18.81 -5.37 -16.48
N LYS A 149 -18.22 -5.46 -15.29
CA LYS A 149 -18.70 -6.34 -14.22
C LYS A 149 -19.98 -5.83 -13.56
N TYR A 150 -20.08 -4.52 -13.35
CA TYR A 150 -21.16 -3.89 -12.59
C TYR A 150 -22.24 -3.27 -13.47
N THR A 151 -22.05 -3.24 -14.78
CA THR A 151 -23.10 -2.98 -15.75
C THR A 151 -23.51 -4.29 -16.39
N SER A 152 -24.76 -4.41 -16.83
CA SER A 152 -25.24 -5.58 -17.60
C SER A 152 -24.63 -5.68 -19.00
N LEU A 153 -23.54 -4.95 -19.27
CA LEU A 153 -22.81 -5.02 -20.53
C LEU A 153 -22.07 -6.35 -20.58
N GLY A 154 -22.50 -7.25 -21.48
CA GLY A 154 -21.77 -8.46 -21.79
C GLY A 154 -20.36 -8.18 -22.34
N PRO A 155 -19.58 -9.24 -22.63
CA PRO A 155 -18.21 -9.12 -23.16
C PRO A 155 -18.09 -8.21 -24.40
N ASP A 156 -19.11 -8.26 -25.27
CA ASP A 156 -19.18 -7.48 -26.52
C ASP A 156 -19.90 -6.13 -26.35
N GLY A 157 -20.32 -5.78 -25.14
CA GLY A 157 -20.93 -4.50 -24.84
C GLY A 157 -19.96 -3.36 -25.13
N VAL A 158 -20.40 -2.38 -25.92
CA VAL A 158 -19.63 -1.17 -26.19
C VAL A 158 -19.64 -0.32 -24.93
N LEU A 159 -18.47 -0.18 -24.29
CA LEU A 159 -18.32 0.78 -23.21
C LEU A 159 -18.56 2.19 -23.77
N PRO A 160 -19.35 3.01 -23.08
CA PRO A 160 -19.52 4.41 -23.47
C PRO A 160 -18.15 5.08 -23.62
N PRO A 161 -17.95 6.03 -24.56
CA PRO A 161 -16.73 6.85 -24.68
C PRO A 161 -16.39 7.69 -23.44
N LEU A 162 -17.17 7.54 -22.36
CA LEU A 162 -17.15 8.30 -21.12
C LEU A 162 -16.09 7.80 -20.14
N MET A 163 -15.28 6.79 -20.47
CA MET A 163 -14.18 6.34 -19.61
C MET A 163 -13.26 7.51 -19.19
N ASN A 164 -12.92 8.41 -20.12
CA ASN A 164 -12.16 9.64 -19.83
C ASN A 164 -12.93 10.65 -18.96
N ARG A 165 -14.26 10.53 -18.87
CA ARG A 165 -15.10 11.30 -17.95
C ARG A 165 -15.24 10.65 -16.58
N TYR A 166 -14.75 9.43 -16.38
CA TYR A 166 -14.79 8.75 -15.09
C TYR A 166 -13.42 8.65 -14.42
N VAL A 167 -12.36 8.98 -15.14
CA VAL A 167 -11.01 9.05 -14.58
C VAL A 167 -10.62 10.50 -14.41
N LYS A 168 -10.43 10.90 -13.16
CA LYS A 168 -9.93 12.23 -12.81
C LYS A 168 -8.41 12.18 -12.70
N VAL A 169 -7.75 13.17 -13.29
CA VAL A 169 -6.31 13.36 -13.17
C VAL A 169 -6.05 14.56 -12.27
N GLU A 170 -5.31 14.35 -11.20
CA GLU A 170 -4.86 15.41 -10.29
C GLU A 170 -3.35 15.33 -10.10
N ASN A 171 -2.67 16.47 -10.06
CA ASN A 171 -1.23 16.48 -9.77
C ASN A 171 -1.02 16.32 -8.26
N VAL A 172 -0.47 15.18 -7.86
CA VAL A 172 -0.23 14.81 -6.46
C VAL A 172 1.27 14.84 -6.17
N ARG A 173 1.64 15.38 -5.00
CA ARG A 173 3.04 15.39 -4.58
C ARG A 173 3.56 13.97 -4.41
N CYS A 174 4.73 13.69 -4.98
CA CYS A 174 5.45 12.45 -4.77
C CYS A 174 6.47 12.61 -3.64
N HIS A 175 6.59 11.57 -2.82
CA HIS A 175 7.66 11.40 -1.84
C HIS A 175 8.45 10.13 -2.16
N SER A 176 9.76 10.15 -1.91
CA SER A 176 10.52 8.90 -1.85
C SER A 176 10.09 8.12 -0.60
N LEU A 177 10.16 6.79 -0.66
CA LEU A 177 9.89 5.96 0.53
C LEU A 177 10.83 6.35 1.70
N GLU A 178 12.08 6.70 1.39
CA GLU A 178 13.03 7.21 2.39
C GLU A 178 12.51 8.46 3.13
N ARG A 179 11.93 9.42 2.41
CA ARG A 179 11.34 10.61 3.04
C ARG A 179 10.18 10.24 3.96
N VAL A 180 9.38 9.25 3.57
CA VAL A 180 8.28 8.73 4.39
C VAL A 180 8.80 8.08 5.68
N LEU A 181 9.82 7.24 5.55
CA LEU A 181 10.45 6.54 6.68
C LEU A 181 11.25 7.47 7.61
N ARG A 182 11.50 8.72 7.18
CA ARG A 182 12.08 9.80 7.99
C ARG A 182 11.04 10.80 8.52
N HIS A 183 9.75 10.51 8.39
CA HIS A 183 8.69 11.42 8.84
C HIS A 183 8.80 11.64 10.37
N PRO A 184 8.73 12.89 10.88
CA PRO A 184 8.94 13.18 12.31
C PRO A 184 7.88 12.59 13.24
N GLY A 185 6.72 12.21 12.69
CA GLY A 185 5.69 11.44 13.41
C GLY A 185 6.07 9.98 13.70
N LEU A 186 7.13 9.45 13.08
CA LEU A 186 7.68 8.14 13.41
C LEU A 186 8.58 8.27 14.64
N ARG A 187 7.98 8.10 15.81
CA ARG A 187 8.70 8.07 17.09
C ARG A 187 9.25 6.65 17.31
N GLY A 188 10.46 6.54 17.88
CA GLY A 188 11.06 5.25 18.24
C GLY A 188 11.99 4.59 17.22
N GLY A 189 12.42 5.30 16.16
CA GLY A 189 13.39 4.78 15.19
C GLY A 189 12.73 4.03 14.04
N ARG A 190 13.21 2.82 13.72
CA ARG A 190 12.68 2.03 12.59
C ARG A 190 11.20 1.65 12.78
N PRO A 191 10.36 1.71 11.73
CA PRO A 191 8.99 1.19 11.83
C PRO A 191 8.99 -0.32 12.13
N ALA A 192 8.05 -0.80 12.93
CA ALA A 192 7.89 -2.24 13.09
C ALA A 192 7.13 -2.85 11.92
N LEU A 193 6.24 -2.09 11.28
CA LEU A 193 5.47 -2.54 10.13
C LEU A 193 5.38 -1.44 9.07
N LEU A 194 5.72 -1.81 7.83
CA LEU A 194 5.43 -1.05 6.62
C LEU A 194 4.50 -1.88 5.73
N VAL A 195 3.39 -1.29 5.34
CA VAL A 195 2.48 -1.83 4.32
C VAL A 195 2.47 -0.90 3.13
N ILE A 196 2.56 -1.47 1.93
CA ILE A 196 2.48 -0.75 0.65
C ILE A 196 1.36 -1.41 -0.15
N ASP A 197 0.39 -0.61 -0.56
CA ASP A 197 -0.74 -1.03 -1.38
C ASP A 197 -1.09 0.14 -2.32
N THR A 198 -0.29 0.34 -3.36
CA THR A 198 -0.38 1.55 -4.20
C THR A 198 -1.06 1.32 -5.53
N GLU A 199 -1.73 0.18 -5.70
CA GLU A 199 -2.50 -0.14 -6.89
C GLU A 199 -1.62 0.01 -8.15
N SER A 200 -0.50 -0.74 -8.20
CA SER A 200 0.44 -0.99 -9.34
C SER A 200 1.91 -0.54 -9.22
N LEU A 201 2.31 0.22 -8.19
CA LEU A 201 3.70 0.70 -8.07
C LEU A 201 4.54 0.02 -6.99
N ASP A 202 3.94 -0.91 -6.27
CA ASP A 202 4.44 -1.54 -5.06
C ASP A 202 5.86 -2.09 -5.23
N CYS A 203 6.07 -2.97 -6.21
CA CYS A 203 7.39 -3.54 -6.45
C CYS A 203 8.42 -2.50 -6.91
N ARG A 204 8.02 -1.48 -7.66
CA ARG A 204 8.93 -0.41 -8.09
C ARG A 204 9.34 0.49 -6.93
N ILE A 205 8.40 0.78 -6.03
CA ILE A 205 8.69 1.50 -4.78
C ILE A 205 9.71 0.69 -3.97
N VAL A 206 9.45 -0.61 -3.76
CA VAL A 206 10.33 -1.51 -3.01
C VAL A 206 11.72 -1.60 -3.63
N ALA A 207 11.80 -1.84 -4.94
CA ALA A 207 13.07 -1.96 -5.66
C ALA A 207 13.89 -0.65 -5.65
N SER A 208 13.21 0.50 -5.60
CA SER A 208 13.88 1.81 -5.63
C SER A 208 14.46 2.25 -4.28
N HIS A 209 14.04 1.63 -3.17
CA HIS A 209 14.47 2.02 -1.83
C HIS A 209 15.81 1.40 -1.45
N ASP A 210 16.55 2.09 -0.57
CA ASP A 210 17.76 1.56 0.03
C ASP A 210 17.50 0.95 1.40
N TRP A 211 17.52 -0.39 1.42
CA TRP A 211 17.24 -1.20 2.60
C TRP A 211 18.50 -1.51 3.43
N CYS A 212 19.66 -0.98 3.02
CA CYS A 212 20.92 -1.18 3.72
C CYS A 212 20.97 -0.46 5.07
N GLU A 213 20.18 0.60 5.27
CA GLU A 213 20.12 1.35 6.53
C GLU A 213 19.20 0.65 7.56
N PRO A 214 19.74 -0.06 8.58
CA PRO A 214 18.93 -0.91 9.47
C PRO A 214 18.00 -0.09 10.38
N ASP A 215 18.43 1.10 10.79
CA ASP A 215 17.69 1.97 11.69
C ASP A 215 16.49 2.67 11.04
N ARG A 216 16.37 2.57 9.71
CA ARG A 216 15.26 3.15 8.93
C ARG A 216 14.44 2.12 8.19
N SER A 217 14.93 0.89 8.13
CA SER A 217 14.26 -0.21 7.45
C SER A 217 13.23 -0.87 8.38
N PRO A 218 11.99 -1.10 7.92
CA PRO A 218 10.95 -1.70 8.74
C PRO A 218 11.27 -3.14 9.14
N GLU A 219 10.82 -3.58 10.31
CA GLU A 219 11.01 -4.99 10.69
C GLU A 219 10.20 -5.96 9.85
N ILE A 220 8.98 -5.56 9.51
CA ILE A 220 8.03 -6.31 8.71
C ILE A 220 7.62 -5.44 7.53
N LEU A 221 7.70 -6.01 6.33
CA LEU A 221 7.25 -5.39 5.09
C LEU A 221 6.16 -6.26 4.46
N ILE A 222 5.02 -5.65 4.17
CA ILE A 222 3.95 -6.23 3.36
C ILE A 222 3.79 -5.36 2.13
N PHE A 223 3.68 -5.97 0.96
CA PHE A 223 3.27 -5.25 -0.24
C PHE A 223 2.47 -6.13 -1.19
N GLU A 224 1.67 -5.48 -2.03
CA GLU A 224 0.88 -6.18 -3.03
C GLU A 224 1.75 -6.53 -4.26
N HIS A 225 1.75 -7.81 -4.68
CA HIS A 225 2.55 -8.28 -5.82
C HIS A 225 1.72 -8.59 -7.07
N ILE A 226 0.40 -8.69 -6.98
CA ILE A 226 -0.46 -9.14 -8.09
C ILE A 226 -0.43 -8.20 -9.30
N HIS A 227 -0.14 -6.91 -9.06
CA HIS A 227 -0.02 -5.90 -10.10
C HIS A 227 1.42 -5.70 -10.59
N CYS A 228 2.39 -6.39 -10.00
CA CYS A 228 3.77 -6.33 -10.43
C CYS A 228 4.01 -7.18 -11.68
N SER A 229 4.82 -6.65 -12.60
CA SER A 229 5.46 -7.52 -13.59
C SER A 229 6.41 -8.49 -12.89
N THR A 230 6.68 -9.64 -13.51
CA THR A 230 7.67 -10.61 -12.99
C THR A 230 9.03 -9.93 -12.77
N SER A 231 9.46 -9.09 -13.70
CA SER A 231 10.71 -8.33 -13.59
C SER A 231 10.71 -7.33 -12.44
N ASP A 232 9.61 -6.61 -12.22
CA ASP A 232 9.52 -5.66 -11.10
C ASP A 232 9.57 -6.42 -9.75
N PHE A 233 8.90 -7.57 -9.67
CA PHE A 233 8.90 -8.40 -8.47
C PHE A 233 10.27 -9.01 -8.17
N ASP A 234 10.98 -9.50 -9.19
CA ASP A 234 12.34 -10.02 -9.02
C ASP A 234 13.32 -8.91 -8.62
N ALA A 235 13.22 -7.72 -9.22
CA ALA A 235 14.00 -6.56 -8.81
C ALA A 235 13.74 -6.16 -7.35
N ALA A 236 12.48 -6.19 -6.89
CA ALA A 236 12.13 -5.94 -5.50
C ALA A 236 12.74 -6.99 -4.56
N LYS A 237 12.65 -8.28 -4.92
CA LYS A 237 13.27 -9.37 -4.13
C LYS A 237 14.79 -9.27 -4.06
N ASP A 238 15.44 -8.99 -5.19
CA ASP A 238 16.88 -8.83 -5.24
C ASP A 238 17.32 -7.67 -4.35
N ARG A 239 16.58 -6.55 -4.37
CA ARG A 239 16.85 -5.43 -3.48
C ARG A 239 16.67 -5.81 -2.00
N LEU A 240 15.61 -6.56 -1.66
CA LEU A 240 15.34 -7.04 -0.30
C LEU A 240 16.32 -8.10 0.20
N SER A 241 17.04 -8.79 -0.69
CA SER A 241 18.06 -9.78 -0.32
C SER A 241 19.27 -9.19 0.39
N LEU A 242 19.45 -7.85 0.33
CA LEU A 242 20.57 -7.10 0.91
C LEU A 242 21.97 -7.57 0.49
N LYS A 243 22.09 -8.36 -0.58
CA LYS A 243 23.37 -8.84 -1.12
C LYS A 243 24.33 -7.71 -1.52
N THR A 244 23.78 -6.54 -1.82
CA THR A 244 24.54 -5.33 -2.18
C THR A 244 24.96 -4.48 -0.99
N CYS A 245 24.53 -4.84 0.23
CA CYS A 245 24.88 -4.12 1.45
C CYS A 245 26.15 -4.73 2.07
N GLU A 246 27.30 -4.08 1.88
CA GLU A 246 28.61 -4.58 2.35
C GLU A 246 28.68 -4.90 3.85
N HIS A 247 27.77 -4.34 4.64
CA HIS A 247 27.71 -4.50 6.10
C HIS A 247 26.34 -4.98 6.60
N ALA A 248 25.52 -5.57 5.73
CA ALA A 248 24.25 -6.13 6.17
C ALA A 248 24.50 -7.22 7.23
N ARG A 249 23.92 -7.01 8.41
CA ARG A 249 23.83 -8.03 9.47
C ARG A 249 22.51 -8.78 9.44
N ASP A 250 21.57 -8.30 8.63
CA ASP A 250 20.23 -8.83 8.47
C ASP A 250 19.95 -9.08 6.99
N GLN A 251 18.84 -9.74 6.70
CA GLN A 251 18.20 -9.84 5.39
C GLN A 251 16.69 -9.86 5.54
N TYR A 252 15.95 -9.50 4.50
CA TYR A 252 14.52 -9.80 4.44
C TYR A 252 14.29 -11.21 3.91
N VAL A 253 13.55 -12.00 4.68
CA VAL A 253 13.16 -13.36 4.30
C VAL A 253 11.68 -13.35 3.94
N LEU A 254 11.35 -13.82 2.73
CA LEU A 254 9.97 -14.06 2.32
C LEU A 254 9.36 -15.13 3.25
N ARG A 255 8.33 -14.77 4.00
CA ARG A 255 7.63 -15.66 4.94
C ARG A 255 6.35 -16.23 4.36
N ALA A 256 5.62 -15.45 3.59
CA ALA A 256 4.39 -15.88 2.93
C ALA A 256 4.23 -15.18 1.58
N ARG A 257 3.57 -15.88 0.66
CA ARG A 257 3.08 -15.35 -0.60
C ARG A 257 1.66 -15.83 -0.78
N GLU A 258 0.74 -14.88 -0.73
CA GLU A 258 -0.67 -15.10 -1.06
C GLU A 258 -0.94 -14.75 -2.52
N ARG A 259 -2.21 -14.86 -2.92
CA ARG A 259 -2.66 -14.44 -4.25
C ARG A 259 -2.27 -12.99 -4.56
N GLU A 260 -2.46 -12.10 -3.59
CA GLU A 260 -2.30 -10.65 -3.77
C GLU A 260 -1.09 -10.10 -3.02
N ASN A 261 -0.81 -10.59 -1.82
CA ASN A 261 0.17 -10.00 -0.92
C ASN A 261 1.40 -10.88 -0.68
N VAL A 262 2.54 -10.25 -0.43
CA VAL A 262 3.75 -10.90 0.08
C VAL A 262 4.17 -10.33 1.42
N LEU A 263 4.72 -11.19 2.27
CA LEU A 263 5.18 -10.84 3.60
C LEU A 263 6.67 -11.12 3.73
N PHE A 264 7.44 -10.08 4.01
CA PHE A 264 8.87 -10.16 4.31
C PHE A 264 9.12 -9.78 5.77
N VAL A 265 10.01 -10.53 6.42
CA VAL A 265 10.46 -10.24 7.78
C VAL A 265 11.97 -10.07 7.77
N ARG A 266 12.45 -8.99 8.38
CA ARG A 266 13.87 -8.75 8.57
C ARG A 266 14.41 -9.68 9.65
N GLN A 267 15.48 -10.41 9.35
CA GLN A 267 16.09 -11.39 10.24
C GLN A 267 17.61 -11.27 10.20
N PRO A 268 18.32 -11.53 11.32
CA PRO A 268 19.77 -11.62 11.30
C PRO A 268 20.24 -12.63 10.25
N LEU A 269 21.32 -12.33 9.56
CA LEU A 269 22.03 -13.31 8.75
C LEU A 269 22.49 -14.42 9.70
N ALA A 270 22.18 -15.67 9.35
CA ALA A 270 22.69 -16.80 10.11
C ALA A 270 24.22 -16.68 10.15
N ALA A 271 24.78 -16.61 11.36
CA ALA A 271 26.23 -16.69 11.53
C ALA A 271 26.67 -17.97 10.80
N GLY A 272 27.48 -17.81 9.75
CA GLY A 272 27.91 -18.93 8.93
C GLY A 272 28.40 -20.05 9.86
N THR A 273 27.83 -21.24 9.71
CA THR A 273 28.45 -22.45 10.25
C THR A 273 29.87 -22.45 9.69
N GLY A 274 30.84 -22.13 10.55
CA GLY A 274 32.24 -22.06 10.17
C GLY A 274 32.57 -23.32 9.40
N ALA A 275 33.07 -23.15 8.18
CA ALA A 275 33.65 -24.23 7.41
C ALA A 275 34.61 -24.97 8.34
N GLY A 276 34.28 -26.24 8.64
CA GLY A 276 35.14 -27.09 9.42
C GLY A 276 36.50 -27.10 8.75
N SER A 277 37.50 -26.55 9.43
CA SER A 277 38.89 -26.73 9.07
C SER A 277 39.17 -28.23 9.18
N SER A 278 39.06 -28.95 8.07
CA SER A 278 39.62 -30.27 7.93
C SER A 278 41.13 -30.12 8.08
N LYS A 279 41.62 -30.33 9.30
CA LYS A 279 43.03 -30.63 9.53
C LYS A 279 43.26 -32.02 8.94
N VAL A 280 43.76 -32.04 7.72
CA VAL A 280 44.49 -33.18 7.19
C VAL A 280 45.69 -33.38 8.12
N ARG A 281 45.71 -34.52 8.82
CA ARG A 281 46.92 -35.11 9.39
C ARG A 281 47.29 -36.29 8.51
#